data_AF-A0A059LEV4-F1
#
_entry.id   AF-A0A059LEV4-F1
#
_cell.length_a   1.000
_cell.length_b   1.000
_cell.length_c   1.000
_cell.angle_alpha   90.00
_cell.angle_beta   90.00
_cell.angle_gamma   90.00
#
_symmetry.space_group_name_H-M   'P 1'
#
loop_
_entity.id
_entity.type
_entity.pdbx_description
1 polymer ?
#
loop_
_entity_poly.entity_id
_entity_poly.type
_entity_poly.pdbx_seq_one_letter_code
_entity_poly.pdbx_strand_id
1 'polypeptide(L)'
;MIPHSATNRVLAGLDNNYFAPGSRAFVKAEGRIFTINGQPFYPVGTNTWDAAWLPAHTEDGVFELFKEHGKRGATLIRVFAHGNGMEKTNRPNLIQPTLGSYNEEALRRLDLVLATAAKNGIRLILVFTNYEPDSGGMRWLVEQRRGKGADLELFYTDRQVKQDFKDYINMLVSRRNTVTGVTYRDDPTIFAWELANEPHTTDGYEKSRNIKPGTLVRDW
;
A
#
# COMPACT_ATOMS: atom_id res chain seq x y z
N MET A 1 -24.26 14.77 -5.38
CA MET A 1 -23.26 14.00 -6.14
C MET A 1 -23.62 12.53 -5.94
N ILE A 2 -23.88 11.80 -7.04
CA ILE A 2 -24.46 10.45 -7.03
C ILE A 2 -23.39 9.46 -6.55
N PRO A 3 -23.69 8.48 -5.67
CA PRO A 3 -22.67 7.55 -5.20
C PRO A 3 -22.24 6.65 -6.36
N HIS A 4 -20.93 6.44 -6.50
CA HIS A 4 -20.39 5.52 -7.50
C HIS A 4 -20.86 4.08 -7.20
N SER A 5 -21.24 3.33 -8.23
CA SER A 5 -21.90 2.01 -8.15
C SER A 5 -21.14 0.99 -7.30
N ALA A 6 -19.81 1.01 -7.34
CA ALA A 6 -18.96 0.12 -6.55
C ALA A 6 -19.12 0.36 -5.04
N THR A 7 -19.08 1.61 -4.59
CA THR A 7 -19.25 1.97 -3.16
C THR A 7 -20.57 1.49 -2.59
N ASN A 8 -21.68 1.70 -3.32
CA ASN A 8 -22.99 1.20 -2.89
C ASN A 8 -22.99 -0.33 -2.79
N ARG A 9 -22.36 -1.03 -3.73
CA ARG A 9 -22.22 -2.50 -3.68
C ARG A 9 -21.32 -2.96 -2.53
N VAL A 10 -20.30 -2.18 -2.17
CA VAL A 10 -19.47 -2.47 -1.00
C VAL A 10 -20.31 -2.44 0.28
N LEU A 11 -21.14 -1.42 0.45
CA LEU A 11 -21.96 -1.23 1.65
C LEU A 11 -23.21 -2.13 1.68
N ALA A 12 -23.72 -2.56 0.52
CA ALA A 12 -24.95 -3.35 0.43
C ALA A 12 -24.90 -4.66 1.24
N GLY A 13 -25.90 -4.88 2.09
CA GLY A 13 -26.05 -6.11 2.88
C GLY A 13 -25.11 -6.23 4.08
N LEU A 14 -24.34 -5.18 4.39
CA LEU A 14 -23.57 -5.09 5.63
C LEU A 14 -24.42 -4.43 6.72
N ASP A 15 -24.24 -4.87 7.96
CA ASP A 15 -24.82 -4.14 9.09
C ASP A 15 -24.10 -2.79 9.31
N ASN A 16 -24.75 -1.88 10.02
CA ASN A 16 -24.23 -0.53 10.26
C ASN A 16 -22.89 -0.50 11.04
N ASN A 17 -22.51 -1.60 11.69
CA ASN A 17 -21.32 -1.70 12.54
C ASN A 17 -20.22 -2.58 11.92
N TYR A 18 -20.41 -3.09 10.71
CA TYR A 18 -19.47 -4.04 10.08
C TYR A 18 -18.05 -3.47 10.02
N PHE A 19 -17.95 -2.17 9.73
CA PHE A 19 -16.68 -1.44 9.71
C PHE A 19 -16.37 -0.66 10.99
N ALA A 20 -17.20 -0.74 12.03
CA ALA A 20 -16.91 0.01 13.27
C ALA A 20 -15.54 -0.39 13.85
N PRO A 21 -14.74 0.55 14.38
CA PRO A 21 -13.48 0.21 15.02
C PRO A 21 -13.66 -0.88 16.08
N GLY A 22 -12.89 -1.97 15.99
CA GLY A 22 -12.97 -3.12 16.89
C GLY A 22 -14.02 -4.18 16.53
N SER A 23 -14.84 -4.00 15.49
CA SER A 23 -15.79 -5.03 15.02
C SER A 23 -15.11 -6.28 14.46
N ARG A 24 -13.88 -6.12 13.96
CA ARG A 24 -13.03 -7.17 13.40
C ARG A 24 -11.68 -7.13 14.11
N ALA A 25 -11.03 -8.29 14.23
CA ALA A 25 -9.75 -8.40 14.91
C ALA A 25 -8.57 -8.30 13.94
N PHE A 26 -7.52 -7.61 14.39
CA PHE A 26 -6.22 -7.58 13.72
C PHE A 26 -5.58 -8.96 13.70
N VAL A 27 -4.79 -9.20 12.65
CA VAL A 27 -3.89 -10.35 12.60
C VAL A 27 -2.71 -10.11 13.55
N LYS A 28 -2.30 -11.14 14.27
CA LYS A 28 -1.13 -11.12 15.15
C LYS A 28 -0.13 -12.17 14.71
N ALA A 29 1.15 -11.94 14.96
CA ALA A 29 2.18 -12.97 14.87
C ALA A 29 2.37 -13.61 16.26
N GLU A 30 2.16 -14.92 16.35
CA GLU A 30 2.38 -15.72 17.55
C GLU A 30 3.42 -16.80 17.24
N GLY A 31 4.68 -16.49 17.58
CA GLY A 31 5.82 -17.33 17.21
C GLY A 31 6.00 -17.41 15.69
N ARG A 32 5.66 -18.55 15.11
CA ARG A 32 5.81 -18.84 13.66
C ARG A 32 4.47 -18.87 12.91
N ILE A 33 3.37 -18.53 13.56
CA ILE A 33 2.02 -18.65 13.01
C ILE A 33 1.33 -17.30 13.14
N PHE A 34 0.50 -16.94 12.16
CA PHE A 34 -0.39 -15.79 12.27
C PHE A 34 -1.71 -16.20 12.93
N THR A 35 -2.31 -15.34 13.75
CA THR A 35 -3.59 -15.61 14.42
C THR A 35 -4.58 -14.47 14.26
N ILE A 36 -5.87 -14.81 14.27
CA ILE A 36 -6.99 -13.87 14.42
C ILE A 36 -7.82 -14.38 15.60
N ASN A 37 -7.98 -13.57 16.65
CA ASN A 37 -8.66 -13.98 17.89
C ASN A 37 -8.15 -15.30 18.47
N GLY A 38 -6.83 -15.52 18.43
CA GLY A 38 -6.19 -16.75 18.93
C GLY A 38 -6.38 -17.99 18.03
N GLN A 39 -7.11 -17.86 16.92
CA GLN A 39 -7.25 -18.94 15.95
C GLN A 39 -6.18 -18.82 14.85
N PRO A 40 -5.56 -19.93 14.40
CA PRO A 40 -4.59 -19.90 13.30
C PRO A 40 -5.17 -19.28 12.03
N PHE A 41 -4.39 -18.39 11.42
CA PHE A 41 -4.66 -17.77 10.14
C PHE A 41 -3.55 -18.15 9.16
N TYR A 42 -3.92 -18.84 8.08
CA TYR A 42 -3.00 -19.25 7.02
C TYR A 42 -3.27 -18.40 5.78
N PRO A 43 -2.34 -17.50 5.39
CA PRO A 43 -2.51 -16.70 4.20
C PRO A 43 -2.54 -17.56 2.94
N VAL A 44 -3.55 -17.37 2.11
CA VAL A 44 -3.65 -17.89 0.74
C VAL A 44 -3.90 -16.68 -0.14
N GLY A 45 -2.98 -16.40 -1.07
CA GLY A 45 -2.94 -15.07 -1.64
C GLY A 45 -2.26 -14.92 -2.98
N THR A 46 -2.31 -13.68 -3.49
CA THR A 46 -1.68 -13.23 -4.73
C THR A 46 -1.23 -11.77 -4.61
N ASN A 47 -0.58 -11.27 -5.66
CA ASN A 47 -0.28 -9.85 -5.83
C ASN A 47 -1.27 -9.23 -6.83
N THR A 48 -1.83 -8.07 -6.47
CA THR A 48 -2.54 -7.15 -7.37
C THR A 48 -1.98 -5.75 -7.15
N TRP A 49 -0.67 -5.63 -7.36
CA TRP A 49 0.14 -4.43 -7.11
C TRP A 49 -0.44 -3.16 -7.74
N ASP A 50 -1.18 -3.31 -8.82
CA ASP A 50 -1.75 -2.30 -9.69
C ASP A 50 -3.18 -1.85 -9.36
N ALA A 51 -3.89 -2.57 -8.48
CA ALA A 51 -5.32 -2.36 -8.24
C ALA A 51 -5.68 -0.90 -7.87
N ALA A 52 -4.79 -0.24 -7.11
CA ALA A 52 -5.01 1.11 -6.61
C ALA A 52 -4.87 2.22 -7.69
N TRP A 53 -4.23 1.97 -8.83
CA TRP A 53 -3.86 3.07 -9.73
C TRP A 53 -3.88 2.74 -11.24
N LEU A 54 -3.93 1.48 -11.67
CA LEU A 54 -4.03 1.18 -13.11
C LEU A 54 -5.42 1.51 -13.69
N PRO A 55 -5.50 2.30 -14.78
CA PRO A 55 -6.77 2.66 -15.46
C PRO A 55 -7.61 1.49 -15.91
N ALA A 56 -6.95 0.37 -16.25
CA ALA A 56 -7.61 -0.83 -16.71
C ALA A 56 -8.64 -1.36 -15.70
N HIS A 57 -8.46 -1.09 -14.40
CA HIS A 57 -9.47 -1.37 -13.40
C HIS A 57 -10.33 -0.12 -13.21
N THR A 58 -11.60 -0.20 -13.62
CA THR A 58 -12.61 0.76 -13.15
C THR A 58 -12.89 0.52 -11.67
N GLU A 59 -13.60 1.41 -10.99
CA GLU A 59 -14.06 1.12 -9.62
C GLU A 59 -14.88 -0.17 -9.55
N ASP A 60 -15.73 -0.41 -10.55
CA ASP A 60 -16.48 -1.64 -10.66
C ASP A 60 -15.56 -2.85 -10.91
N GLY A 61 -14.49 -2.67 -11.68
CA GLY A 61 -13.45 -3.68 -11.88
C GLY A 61 -12.72 -4.04 -10.59
N VAL A 62 -12.38 -3.06 -9.76
CA VAL A 62 -11.81 -3.28 -8.42
C VAL A 62 -12.79 -4.11 -7.57
N PHE A 63 -14.08 -3.73 -7.58
CA PHE A 63 -15.09 -4.49 -6.84
C PHE A 63 -15.15 -5.96 -7.27
N GLU A 64 -15.26 -6.22 -8.59
CA GLU A 64 -15.34 -7.58 -9.11
C GLU A 64 -14.04 -8.37 -8.90
N LEU A 65 -12.86 -7.74 -9.01
CA LEU A 65 -11.57 -8.39 -8.78
C LEU A 65 -11.49 -9.04 -7.39
N PHE A 66 -11.74 -8.26 -6.33
CA PHE A 66 -11.68 -8.78 -4.95
C PHE A 66 -12.84 -9.72 -4.63
N LYS A 67 -14.03 -9.50 -5.22
CA LYS A 67 -15.16 -10.42 -5.09
C LYS A 67 -14.85 -11.80 -5.66
N GLU A 68 -14.26 -11.86 -6.86
CA GLU A 68 -13.89 -13.13 -7.49
C GLU A 68 -12.73 -13.82 -6.74
N HIS A 69 -11.76 -13.06 -6.23
CA HIS A 69 -10.72 -13.62 -5.36
C HIS A 69 -11.28 -14.21 -4.05
N GLY A 70 -12.21 -13.50 -3.40
CA GLY A 70 -12.84 -13.96 -2.17
C GLY A 70 -13.65 -15.24 -2.38
N LYS A 71 -14.44 -15.30 -3.47
CA LYS A 71 -15.16 -16.52 -3.88
C LYS A 71 -14.24 -17.72 -4.12
N ARG A 72 -13.00 -17.47 -4.56
CA ARG A 72 -11.98 -18.51 -4.81
C ARG A 72 -11.13 -18.83 -3.58
N GLY A 73 -11.44 -18.25 -2.42
CA GLY A 73 -10.77 -18.55 -1.15
C GLY A 73 -9.46 -17.80 -0.91
N ALA A 74 -9.19 -16.72 -1.64
CA ALA A 74 -8.08 -15.84 -1.27
C ALA A 74 -8.38 -15.18 0.09
N THR A 75 -7.40 -15.16 0.98
CA THR A 75 -7.49 -14.58 2.33
C THR A 75 -6.52 -13.41 2.53
N LEU A 76 -5.49 -13.30 1.69
CA LEU A 76 -4.51 -12.21 1.73
C LEU A 76 -4.15 -11.75 0.32
N ILE A 77 -4.12 -10.44 0.06
CA ILE A 77 -3.66 -9.88 -1.21
C ILE A 77 -2.65 -8.76 -0.96
N ARG A 78 -1.57 -8.74 -1.73
CA ARG A 78 -0.54 -7.70 -1.66
C ARG A 78 -0.77 -6.63 -2.74
N VAL A 79 -0.80 -5.36 -2.33
CA VAL A 79 -1.15 -4.20 -3.17
C VAL A 79 -0.15 -3.07 -2.95
N PHE A 80 0.25 -2.37 -4.01
CA PHE A 80 1.05 -1.15 -3.84
C PHE A 80 0.13 -0.01 -3.42
N ALA A 81 0.44 0.54 -2.25
CA ALA A 81 -0.24 1.69 -1.68
C ALA A 81 0.60 2.95 -1.93
N HIS A 82 1.23 3.02 -3.11
CA HIS A 82 2.03 4.14 -3.58
C HIS A 82 1.92 4.28 -5.10
N GLY A 83 2.31 5.44 -5.60
CA GLY A 83 2.37 5.73 -7.02
C GLY A 83 2.83 7.17 -7.20
N ASN A 84 4.12 7.35 -7.47
CA ASN A 84 4.78 8.66 -7.44
C ASN A 84 5.50 8.90 -8.77
N GLY A 85 5.70 10.15 -9.19
CA GLY A 85 6.69 10.48 -10.24
C GLY A 85 6.46 9.94 -11.64
N MET A 86 5.31 9.32 -11.88
CA MET A 86 4.94 8.68 -13.13
C MET A 86 4.17 9.64 -14.04
N GLU A 87 4.40 10.95 -13.88
CA GLU A 87 3.66 12.05 -14.52
C GLU A 87 3.68 11.99 -16.05
N LYS A 88 4.72 11.35 -16.62
CA LYS A 88 4.89 11.13 -18.07
C LYS A 88 4.27 9.84 -18.58
N THR A 89 3.77 9.00 -17.68
CA THR A 89 3.02 7.81 -18.06
C THR A 89 1.56 8.23 -18.10
N ASN A 90 0.78 7.77 -19.09
CA ASN A 90 -0.66 8.02 -19.18
C ASN A 90 -1.47 7.31 -18.06
N ARG A 91 -0.93 7.27 -16.83
CA ARG A 91 -1.53 6.71 -15.63
C ARG A 91 -2.16 7.87 -14.84
N PRO A 92 -3.50 7.98 -14.81
CA PRO A 92 -4.26 9.12 -14.30
C PRO A 92 -4.28 9.23 -12.77
N ASN A 93 -3.90 8.18 -12.03
CA ASN A 93 -4.18 8.05 -10.59
C ASN A 93 -2.90 7.87 -9.76
N LEU A 94 -1.95 8.80 -9.86
CA LEU A 94 -0.77 8.82 -9.00
C LEU A 94 -1.15 9.33 -7.61
N ILE A 95 -0.79 8.59 -6.55
CA ILE A 95 -1.08 8.98 -5.17
C ILE A 95 -0.30 10.23 -4.78
N GLN A 96 0.98 10.30 -5.14
CA GLN A 96 1.83 11.46 -4.84
C GLN A 96 2.45 12.01 -6.12
N PRO A 97 1.70 12.82 -6.91
CA PRO A 97 2.21 13.39 -8.15
C PRO A 97 3.39 14.33 -7.91
N THR A 98 3.40 15.06 -6.79
CA THR A 98 4.48 15.98 -6.41
C THR A 98 4.83 15.75 -4.94
N LEU A 99 6.10 15.92 -4.57
CA LEU A 99 6.56 15.69 -3.20
C LEU A 99 5.71 16.47 -2.18
N GLY A 100 5.14 15.74 -1.22
CA GLY A 100 4.27 16.31 -0.18
C GLY A 100 2.85 16.70 -0.63
N SER A 101 2.50 16.53 -1.90
CA SER A 101 1.15 16.79 -2.44
C SER A 101 0.49 15.48 -2.87
N TYR A 102 -0.73 15.25 -2.39
CA TYR A 102 -1.43 13.98 -2.55
C TYR A 102 -2.69 14.12 -3.38
N ASN A 103 -2.92 13.16 -4.28
CA ASN A 103 -4.11 13.10 -5.11
C ASN A 103 -5.24 12.38 -4.37
N GLU A 104 -6.25 13.14 -3.95
CA GLU A 104 -7.39 12.61 -3.20
C GLU A 104 -8.20 11.57 -4.00
N GLU A 105 -8.29 11.69 -5.32
CA GLU A 105 -9.01 10.72 -6.15
C GLU A 105 -8.30 9.37 -6.17
N ALA A 106 -6.96 9.38 -6.31
CA ALA A 106 -6.16 8.16 -6.22
C ALA A 106 -6.24 7.52 -4.82
N LEU A 107 -6.30 8.34 -3.76
CA LEU A 107 -6.45 7.83 -2.40
C LEU A 107 -7.86 7.26 -2.13
N ARG A 108 -8.93 7.86 -2.66
CA ARG A 108 -10.30 7.29 -2.60
C ARG A 108 -10.40 5.95 -3.30
N ARG A 109 -9.64 5.78 -4.38
CA ARG A 109 -9.55 4.49 -5.05
C ARG A 109 -8.86 3.42 -4.18
N LEU A 110 -7.80 3.79 -3.46
CA LEU A 110 -7.19 2.90 -2.47
C LEU A 110 -8.16 2.60 -1.30
N ASP A 111 -8.99 3.58 -0.91
CA ASP A 111 -10.06 3.38 0.08
C ASP A 111 -11.06 2.31 -0.39
N LEU A 112 -11.46 2.37 -1.66
CA LEU A 112 -12.35 1.38 -2.28
C LEU A 112 -11.71 -0.01 -2.34
N VAL A 113 -10.40 -0.11 -2.66
CA VAL A 113 -9.65 -1.37 -2.62
C VAL A 113 -9.74 -1.99 -1.23
N LEU A 114 -9.43 -1.22 -0.18
CA LEU A 114 -9.46 -1.70 1.21
C LEU A 114 -10.88 -2.10 1.62
N ALA A 115 -11.88 -1.28 1.30
CA ALA A 115 -13.28 -1.55 1.64
C ALA A 115 -13.83 -2.80 0.92
N THR A 116 -13.45 -3.00 -0.34
CA THR A 116 -13.86 -4.16 -1.13
C THR A 116 -13.18 -5.43 -0.60
N ALA A 117 -11.89 -5.38 -0.30
CA ALA A 117 -11.17 -6.51 0.31
C ALA A 117 -11.84 -6.91 1.64
N ALA A 118 -12.14 -5.91 2.48
CA ALA A 118 -12.83 -6.10 3.75
C ALA A 118 -14.17 -6.83 3.60
N LYS A 119 -15.03 -6.37 2.67
CA LYS A 119 -16.33 -7.01 2.40
C LYS A 119 -16.19 -8.49 2.02
N ASN A 120 -15.14 -8.82 1.28
CA ASN A 120 -14.93 -10.17 0.76
C ASN A 120 -14.05 -11.05 1.67
N GLY A 121 -13.81 -10.62 2.92
CA GLY A 121 -13.03 -11.40 3.89
C GLY A 121 -11.54 -11.48 3.57
N ILE A 122 -11.03 -10.60 2.70
CA ILE A 122 -9.63 -10.55 2.28
C ILE A 122 -8.89 -9.54 3.14
N ARG A 123 -7.71 -9.93 3.63
CA ARG A 123 -6.74 -9.03 4.27
C ARG A 123 -5.78 -8.45 3.23
N LEU A 124 -5.18 -7.30 3.50
CA LEU A 124 -4.24 -6.64 2.59
C LEU A 124 -2.85 -6.44 3.20
N ILE A 125 -1.81 -6.70 2.40
CA ILE A 125 -0.48 -6.09 2.61
C ILE A 125 -0.43 -4.81 1.77
N LEU A 126 -0.11 -3.69 2.40
CA LEU A 126 0.02 -2.39 1.73
C LEU A 126 1.49 -1.99 1.66
N VAL A 127 2.01 -1.83 0.44
CA VAL A 127 3.41 -1.50 0.17
C VAL A 127 3.60 0.00 -0.02
N PHE A 128 4.51 0.62 0.74
CA PHE A 128 4.67 2.09 0.75
C PHE A 128 5.58 2.67 -0.33
N THR A 129 6.49 1.87 -0.88
CA THR A 129 7.34 2.29 -2.01
C THR A 129 7.86 1.07 -2.77
N ASN A 130 8.59 1.31 -3.85
CA ASN A 130 9.23 0.29 -4.65
C ASN A 130 10.71 0.63 -4.83
N TYR A 131 11.60 -0.36 -4.79
CA TYR A 131 12.97 -0.16 -5.24
C TYR A 131 13.00 0.23 -6.73
N GLU A 132 12.23 -0.48 -7.56
CA GLU A 132 12.20 -0.26 -9.01
C GLU A 132 11.50 1.06 -9.40
N PRO A 133 11.98 1.74 -10.46
CA PRO A 133 11.53 3.08 -10.82
C PRO A 133 10.17 3.11 -11.54
N ASP A 134 9.61 1.96 -11.94
CA ASP A 134 8.37 1.81 -12.74
C ASP A 134 7.10 2.36 -12.07
N SER A 135 7.21 2.85 -10.84
CA SER A 135 6.16 3.46 -10.02
C SER A 135 6.68 4.69 -9.26
N GLY A 136 7.76 5.29 -9.77
CA GLY A 136 8.59 6.31 -9.12
C GLY A 136 9.51 5.70 -8.07
N GLY A 137 8.91 5.10 -7.04
CA GLY A 137 9.63 4.35 -6.00
C GLY A 137 10.66 5.19 -5.24
N MET A 138 11.69 4.51 -4.75
CA MET A 138 12.84 5.10 -4.05
C MET A 138 13.57 6.11 -4.93
N ARG A 139 13.73 5.81 -6.23
CA ARG A 139 14.41 6.68 -7.19
C ARG A 139 13.75 8.05 -7.24
N TRP A 140 12.43 8.11 -7.36
CA TRP A 140 11.72 9.39 -7.42
C TRP A 140 11.96 10.22 -6.15
N LEU A 141 11.84 9.62 -4.96
CA LEU A 141 12.07 10.33 -3.69
C LEU A 141 13.48 10.95 -3.61
N VAL A 142 14.50 10.19 -4.01
CA VAL A 142 15.89 10.68 -4.06
C VAL A 142 16.01 11.86 -5.03
N GLU A 143 15.47 11.72 -6.25
CA GLU A 143 15.60 12.75 -7.29
C GLU A 143 14.89 14.06 -6.93
N GLN A 144 13.78 14.01 -6.19
CA GLN A 144 13.10 15.22 -5.70
C GLN A 144 13.98 16.09 -4.79
N ARG A 145 14.93 15.48 -4.07
CA ARG A 145 15.82 16.18 -3.11
C ARG A 145 17.23 16.40 -3.63
N ARG A 146 17.73 15.51 -4.49
CA ARG A 146 19.14 15.47 -4.88
C ARG A 146 19.37 15.62 -6.38
N GLY A 147 18.29 15.71 -7.15
CA GLY A 147 18.35 15.82 -8.60
C GLY A 147 18.54 14.48 -9.29
N LYS A 148 18.32 14.49 -10.61
CA LYS A 148 18.41 13.30 -11.45
C LYS A 148 19.80 12.69 -11.44
N GLY A 149 19.87 11.37 -11.37
CA GLY A 149 21.13 10.63 -11.40
C GLY A 149 21.89 10.57 -10.07
N ALA A 150 21.35 11.11 -8.97
CA ALA A 150 21.92 10.91 -7.65
C ALA A 150 21.94 9.42 -7.24
N ASP A 151 22.86 9.04 -6.35
CA ASP A 151 22.96 7.67 -5.80
C ASP A 151 21.61 7.24 -5.19
N LEU A 152 21.10 6.08 -5.60
CA LEU A 152 19.80 5.57 -5.12
C LEU A 152 19.81 5.30 -3.61
N GLU A 153 20.98 4.91 -3.10
CA GLU A 153 21.21 4.56 -1.70
C GLU A 153 21.09 5.75 -0.76
N LEU A 154 21.00 6.98 -1.29
CA LEU A 154 20.58 8.15 -0.52
C LEU A 154 19.18 7.97 0.07
N PHE A 155 18.33 7.09 -0.48
CA PHE A 155 17.10 6.67 0.19
C PHE A 155 17.35 6.11 1.60
N TYR A 156 18.45 5.38 1.78
CA TYR A 156 18.81 4.76 3.05
C TYR A 156 19.67 5.64 3.97
N THR A 157 20.26 6.74 3.48
CA THR A 157 21.22 7.54 4.25
C THR A 157 20.85 9.01 4.39
N ASP A 158 20.14 9.59 3.41
CA ASP A 158 19.83 11.00 3.39
C ASP A 158 18.67 11.35 4.33
N ARG A 159 18.93 12.29 5.25
CA ARG A 159 17.96 12.67 6.28
C ARG A 159 16.68 13.28 5.70
N GLN A 160 16.77 14.07 4.63
CA GLN A 160 15.59 14.70 4.03
C GLN A 160 14.74 13.67 3.29
N VAL A 161 15.38 12.77 2.52
CA VAL A 161 14.68 11.69 1.81
C VAL A 161 13.97 10.76 2.80
N LYS A 162 14.63 10.38 3.90
CA LYS A 162 14.00 9.60 4.98
C LYS A 162 12.81 10.32 5.61
N GLN A 163 12.92 11.63 5.82
CA GLN A 163 11.83 12.40 6.41
C GLN A 163 10.62 12.45 5.47
N ASP A 164 10.83 12.69 4.18
CA ASP A 164 9.76 12.71 3.19
C ASP A 164 9.01 11.36 3.11
N PHE A 165 9.76 10.25 3.18
CA PHE A 165 9.17 8.93 3.21
C PHE A 165 8.37 8.65 4.49
N LYS A 166 8.87 9.12 5.65
CA LYS A 166 8.11 9.05 6.92
C LYS A 166 6.85 9.91 6.87
N ASP A 167 6.91 11.08 6.25
CA ASP A 167 5.74 11.96 6.09
C ASP A 167 4.68 11.31 5.18
N TYR A 168 5.10 10.62 4.13
CA TYR A 168 4.22 9.79 3.30
C TYR A 168 3.54 8.69 4.10
N ILE A 169 4.30 7.91 4.87
CA ILE A 169 3.77 6.85 5.73
C ILE A 169 2.77 7.44 6.73
N ASN A 170 3.13 8.53 7.40
CA ASN A 170 2.26 9.18 8.38
C ASN A 170 0.95 9.66 7.78
N MET A 171 0.98 10.23 6.57
CA MET A 171 -0.23 10.60 5.83
C MET A 171 -1.12 9.37 5.60
N LEU A 172 -0.55 8.29 5.06
CA LEU A 172 -1.35 7.13 4.66
C LEU A 172 -1.92 6.38 5.87
N VAL A 173 -1.11 6.16 6.90
CA VAL A 173 -1.51 5.49 8.14
C VAL A 173 -2.58 6.30 8.90
N SER A 174 -2.54 7.63 8.79
CA SER A 174 -3.53 8.52 9.42
C SER A 174 -4.76 8.78 8.55
N ARG A 175 -4.81 8.27 7.32
CA ARG A 175 -5.95 8.47 6.41
C ARG A 175 -7.20 7.83 6.98
N ARG A 176 -8.31 8.56 6.95
CA ARG A 176 -9.66 8.02 7.19
C ARG A 176 -10.27 7.58 5.87
N ASN A 177 -10.54 6.28 5.75
CA ASN A 177 -11.13 5.69 4.55
C ASN A 177 -12.49 6.35 4.24
N THR A 178 -12.67 6.86 3.02
CA THR A 178 -13.92 7.58 2.65
C THR A 178 -15.12 6.67 2.45
N VAL A 179 -14.91 5.36 2.28
CA VAL A 179 -15.97 4.35 2.11
C VAL A 179 -16.40 3.78 3.47
N THR A 180 -15.44 3.34 4.29
CA THR A 180 -15.72 2.65 5.56
C THR A 180 -15.76 3.60 6.76
N GLY A 181 -15.15 4.78 6.66
CA GLY A 181 -15.00 5.72 7.77
C GLY A 181 -13.97 5.30 8.83
N VAL A 182 -13.19 4.25 8.58
CA VAL A 182 -12.16 3.75 9.49
C VAL A 182 -10.82 4.39 9.17
N THR A 183 -10.08 4.83 10.18
CA THR A 183 -8.70 5.26 9.99
C THR A 183 -7.82 4.06 9.67
N TYR A 184 -6.94 4.16 8.69
CA TYR A 184 -6.14 3.05 8.18
C TYR A 184 -5.37 2.29 9.27
N ARG A 185 -4.73 3.00 10.21
CA ARG A 185 -4.06 2.39 11.37
C ARG A 185 -4.98 1.53 12.26
N ASP A 186 -6.28 1.81 12.22
CA ASP A 186 -7.33 1.19 13.02
C ASP A 186 -8.16 0.19 12.18
N ASP A 187 -7.81 -0.06 10.91
CA ASP A 187 -8.52 -0.98 10.02
C ASP A 187 -7.91 -2.40 10.02
N PRO A 188 -8.58 -3.40 10.64
CA PRO A 188 -8.09 -4.77 10.73
C PRO A 188 -8.12 -5.54 9.39
N THR A 189 -8.58 -4.91 8.31
CA THR A 189 -8.38 -5.42 6.95
C THR A 189 -6.91 -5.42 6.58
N ILE A 190 -6.12 -4.50 7.14
CA ILE A 190 -4.69 -4.39 6.88
C ILE A 190 -3.98 -5.47 7.69
N PHE A 191 -3.39 -6.45 6.98
CA PHE A 191 -2.58 -7.52 7.53
C PHE A 191 -1.23 -6.99 8.00
N ALA A 192 -0.56 -6.24 7.13
CA ALA A 192 0.73 -5.65 7.39
C ALA A 192 0.97 -4.42 6.52
N TRP A 193 1.82 -3.55 7.05
CA TRP A 193 2.49 -2.50 6.30
C TRP A 193 3.83 -3.04 5.80
N GLU A 194 4.10 -2.88 4.51
CA GLU A 194 5.37 -3.28 3.91
C GLU A 194 6.14 -2.04 3.49
N LEU A 195 7.35 -1.88 4.04
CA LEU A 195 8.13 -0.65 3.84
C LEU A 195 8.45 -0.40 2.38
N ALA A 196 8.85 -1.43 1.63
CA ALA A 196 9.17 -1.33 0.22
C ALA A 196 9.04 -2.68 -0.48
N ASN A 197 8.70 -2.65 -1.77
CA ASN A 197 8.92 -3.78 -2.66
C ASN A 197 10.42 -3.94 -2.93
N GLU A 198 10.93 -5.13 -2.62
CA GLU A 198 12.29 -5.59 -2.96
C GLU A 198 13.42 -4.61 -2.62
N PRO A 199 13.48 -4.06 -1.38
CA PRO A 199 14.54 -3.13 -1.01
C PRO A 199 15.91 -3.79 -1.08
N HIS A 200 16.80 -3.23 -1.91
CA HIS A 200 18.20 -3.62 -1.99
C HIS A 200 19.07 -2.40 -2.30
N THR A 201 20.37 -2.62 -2.47
CA THR A 201 21.33 -1.61 -2.95
C THR A 201 21.82 -2.02 -4.33
N THR A 202 22.26 -1.07 -5.13
CA THR A 202 22.93 -1.32 -6.40
C THR A 202 24.11 -2.28 -6.18
N ASP A 203 24.32 -3.19 -7.14
CA ASP A 203 25.40 -4.17 -7.09
C ASP A 203 26.76 -3.51 -6.83
N GLY A 204 27.43 -3.99 -5.79
CA GLY A 204 28.75 -3.50 -5.40
C GLY A 204 28.78 -2.14 -4.68
N TYR A 205 27.63 -1.45 -4.51
CA TYR A 205 27.59 -0.14 -3.85
C TYR A 205 28.24 -0.18 -2.46
N GLU A 206 27.75 -1.06 -1.59
CA GLU A 206 28.27 -1.21 -0.22
C GLU A 206 29.72 -1.69 -0.23
N LYS A 207 30.04 -2.68 -1.06
CA LYS A 207 31.39 -3.25 -1.17
C LYS A 207 32.42 -2.19 -1.57
N SER A 208 32.10 -1.34 -2.55
CA SER A 208 32.98 -0.26 -3.02
C SER A 208 33.28 0.80 -1.94
N ARG A 209 32.46 0.85 -0.88
CA ARG A 209 32.57 1.78 0.25
C ARG A 209 32.98 1.08 1.55
N ASN A 210 33.47 -0.17 1.48
CA ASN A 210 33.84 -1.00 2.63
C ASN A 210 32.69 -1.23 3.63
N ILE A 211 31.45 -1.26 3.14
CA ILE A 211 30.25 -1.58 3.92
C ILE A 211 29.90 -3.07 3.68
N LYS A 212 29.51 -3.79 4.74
CA LYS A 212 29.07 -5.18 4.62
C LYS A 212 27.76 -5.26 3.81
N PRO A 213 27.61 -6.19 2.85
CA PRO A 213 26.36 -6.32 2.10
C PRO A 213 25.09 -6.41 2.96
N GLY A 214 24.03 -5.73 2.52
CA GLY A 214 22.74 -5.61 3.17
C GLY A 214 22.73 -4.78 4.45
N THR A 215 23.79 -4.01 4.75
CA THR A 215 23.83 -3.19 5.98
C THR A 215 22.90 -2.00 5.86
N LEU A 216 22.93 -1.27 4.74
CA LEU A 216 22.08 -0.09 4.55
C LEU A 216 20.59 -0.42 4.68
N VAL A 217 20.14 -1.55 4.12
CA VAL A 217 18.74 -1.98 4.21
C VAL A 217 18.35 -2.42 5.62
N ARG A 218 19.26 -3.09 6.35
CA ARG A 218 18.99 -3.58 7.71
C ARG A 218 19.00 -2.48 8.77
N ASP A 219 19.79 -1.43 8.55
CA ASP A 219 19.95 -0.32 9.49
C ASP A 219 18.96 0.84 9.25
N TRP A 220 18.17 0.77 8.18
CA TRP A 220 17.25 1.82 7.75
C TRP A 220 15.99 1.93 8.63
#